data_AF-A0A2I0HIH2-F1
#
_entry.id   AF-A0A2I0HIH2-F1
#
_cell.length_a   1.000
_cell.length_b   1.000
_cell.length_c   1.000
_cell.angle_alpha   90.00
_cell.angle_beta   90.00
_cell.angle_gamma   90.00
#
_symmetry.space_group_name_H-M   'P 1'
#
loop_
_entity.id
_entity.type
_entity.pdbx_description
1 polymer ?
#
loop_
_entity_poly.entity_id
_entity_poly.type
_entity_poly.pdbx_seq_one_letter_code
_entity_poly.pdbx_strand_id
1 'polypeptide(L)'
;MAEKAAWDFAKVEGLDVVVVNPGTVMGPVIPPRLNASMLMLVRLLQGCTETYDNFFMGSVHFKDVALAHILVYENKSATGRHLCVEAISHYGDFVAKVAELYPEYSVPK
;
A
#
# COMPACT_ATOMS: atom_id res chain seq x y z
N MET A 1 4.35 -0.31 -17.05
CA MET A 1 4.38 -1.14 -18.29
C MET A 1 3.49 -2.38 -18.17
N ALA A 2 3.59 -3.18 -17.09
CA ALA A 2 2.79 -4.40 -16.92
C ALA A 2 1.26 -4.20 -16.96
N GLU A 3 0.71 -3.20 -16.25
CA GLU A 3 -0.74 -2.96 -16.25
C GLU A 3 -1.29 -2.66 -17.65
N LYS A 4 -0.57 -1.83 -18.42
CA LYS A 4 -0.94 -1.53 -19.82
C LYS A 4 -0.95 -2.80 -20.68
N ALA A 5 0.06 -3.66 -20.53
CA ALA A 5 0.12 -4.92 -21.27
C ALA A 5 -1.04 -5.87 -20.91
N ALA A 6 -1.45 -5.92 -19.63
CA ALA A 6 -2.62 -6.68 -19.21
C ALA A 6 -3.91 -6.16 -19.87
N TRP A 7 -4.09 -4.84 -19.95
CA TRP A 7 -5.23 -4.23 -20.66
C TRP A 7 -5.21 -4.50 -22.16
N ASP A 8 -4.04 -4.38 -22.80
CA ASP A 8 -3.90 -4.61 -24.24
C ASP A 8 -4.20 -6.09 -24.58
N PHE A 9 -3.70 -7.03 -23.77
CA PHE A 9 -3.99 -8.45 -23.90
C PHE A 9 -5.48 -8.76 -23.67
N ALA A 10 -6.08 -8.20 -22.61
CA ALA A 10 -7.49 -8.43 -22.30
C ALA A 10 -8.43 -8.00 -23.43
N LYS A 11 -8.13 -6.88 -24.10
CA LYS A 11 -8.88 -6.41 -25.28
C LYS A 11 -8.80 -7.38 -26.45
N VAL A 12 -7.64 -7.99 -26.69
CA VAL A 12 -7.42 -8.94 -27.79
C VAL A 12 -8.13 -10.26 -27.51
N GLU A 13 -8.05 -10.75 -26.28
CA GLU A 13 -8.59 -12.06 -25.89
C GLU A 13 -10.06 -12.01 -25.42
N GLY A 14 -10.67 -10.83 -25.35
CA GLY A 14 -12.04 -10.65 -24.86
C GLY A 14 -12.21 -10.97 -23.36
N LEU A 15 -11.15 -10.76 -22.56
CA LEU A 15 -11.19 -10.97 -21.11
C LEU A 15 -11.79 -9.77 -20.40
N ASP A 16 -12.67 -10.03 -19.42
CA ASP A 16 -13.15 -9.01 -18.50
C ASP A 16 -12.13 -8.80 -17.38
N VAL A 17 -11.55 -7.59 -17.32
CA VAL A 17 -10.48 -7.24 -16.39
C VAL A 17 -10.86 -5.99 -15.60
N VAL A 18 -10.67 -6.09 -14.29
CA VAL A 18 -10.77 -4.98 -13.34
C VAL A 18 -9.48 -4.91 -12.54
N VAL A 19 -9.00 -3.69 -12.26
CA VAL A 19 -7.72 -3.45 -11.58
C VAL A 19 -7.95 -2.77 -10.24
N VAL A 20 -7.28 -3.27 -9.20
CA VAL A 20 -7.10 -2.59 -7.92
C VAL A 20 -5.67 -2.06 -7.85
N ASN A 21 -5.52 -0.75 -7.65
CA ASN A 21 -4.24 -0.07 -7.53
C ASN A 21 -4.04 0.39 -6.08
N PRO A 22 -3.44 -0.44 -5.21
CA PRO A 22 -3.21 -0.06 -3.82
C PRO A 22 -2.04 0.93 -3.67
N GLY A 23 -2.08 1.72 -2.59
CA GLY A 23 -0.93 2.45 -2.09
C GLY A 23 0.07 1.55 -1.34
N THR A 24 0.75 2.13 -0.36
CA THR A 24 1.64 1.39 0.55
C THR A 24 0.80 0.55 1.51
N VAL A 25 0.87 -0.77 1.35
CA VAL A 25 0.03 -1.71 2.08
C VAL A 25 0.63 -2.02 3.44
N MET A 26 -0.11 -1.68 4.50
CA MET A 26 0.30 -1.83 5.89
C MET A 26 -0.57 -2.82 6.65
N GLY A 27 -0.05 -3.33 7.77
CA GLY A 27 -0.80 -4.12 8.75
C GLY A 27 -0.09 -5.41 9.15
N PRO A 28 -0.74 -6.25 9.98
CA PRO A 28 -0.18 -7.53 10.43
C PRO A 28 0.37 -8.41 9.31
N VAL A 29 1.61 -8.88 9.50
CA VAL A 29 2.29 -9.75 8.53
C VAL A 29 1.88 -11.20 8.78
N ILE A 30 1.15 -11.77 7.83
CA ILE A 30 0.71 -13.18 7.89
C ILE A 30 1.84 -14.14 7.47
N PRO A 31 2.59 -13.89 6.38
CA PRO A 31 3.70 -14.76 5.99
C PRO A 31 4.92 -14.59 6.91
N PRO A 32 5.86 -15.55 6.97
CA PRO A 32 7.07 -15.44 7.79
C PRO A 32 8.09 -14.42 7.26
N ARG A 33 7.82 -13.76 6.13
CA ARG A 33 8.72 -12.78 5.49
C ARG A 33 8.04 -11.43 5.40
N LEU A 34 8.80 -10.38 5.69
CA LEU A 34 8.37 -9.01 5.47
C LEU A 34 8.29 -8.69 3.98
N ASN A 35 7.25 -7.96 3.59
CA ASN A 35 7.19 -7.31 2.29
C ASN A 35 7.92 -5.95 2.34
N ALA A 36 8.07 -5.30 1.19
CA ALA A 36 8.77 -4.01 1.10
C ALA A 36 8.10 -2.91 1.95
N SER A 37 6.76 -2.83 1.95
CA SER A 37 6.00 -1.84 2.71
C SER A 37 6.23 -1.95 4.22
N MET A 38 6.18 -3.16 4.77
CA MET A 38 6.43 -3.40 6.20
C MET A 38 7.91 -3.27 6.56
N LEU A 39 8.83 -3.57 5.64
CA LEU A 39 10.25 -3.31 5.85
C LEU A 39 10.55 -1.81 6.02
N MET A 40 9.81 -0.93 5.34
CA MET A 40 9.92 0.52 5.54
C MET A 40 9.61 0.92 7.00
N LEU A 41 8.52 0.38 7.57
CA LEU A 41 8.17 0.63 8.97
C LEU A 41 9.23 0.05 9.93
N VAL A 42 9.73 -1.16 9.67
CA VAL A 42 10.77 -1.78 10.52
C VAL A 42 12.06 -0.97 10.51
N ARG A 43 12.51 -0.50 9.34
CA ARG A 43 13.70 0.35 9.23
C ARG A 43 13.55 1.67 9.98
N LEU A 44 12.35 2.24 9.96
CA LEU A 44 12.03 3.44 10.71
C LEU A 44 12.13 3.19 12.23
N LEU A 45 11.53 2.11 12.73
CA LEU A 45 11.61 1.71 14.14
C LEU A 45 13.04 1.38 14.59
N GLN A 46 13.85 0.81 13.71
CA GLN A 46 15.26 0.51 13.97
C GLN A 46 16.17 1.73 13.93
N GLY A 47 15.66 2.91 13.57
CA GLY A 47 16.46 4.13 13.42
C GLY A 47 17.54 3.99 12.34
N CYS A 48 17.29 3.23 11.27
CA CYS A 48 18.30 2.94 10.25
C CYS A 48 18.76 4.19 9.46
N THR A 49 18.00 5.28 9.50
CA THR A 49 18.33 6.55 8.87
C THR A 49 18.10 7.67 9.86
N GLU A 50 18.99 8.66 9.91
CA GLU A 50 18.82 9.85 10.76
C GLU A 50 17.78 10.83 10.18
N THR A 51 17.55 10.75 8.88
CA THR A 51 16.61 11.60 8.13
C THR A 51 15.64 10.75 7.32
N TYR A 52 14.60 11.40 6.82
CA TYR A 52 13.65 10.81 5.89
C TYR A 52 13.37 11.74 4.71
N ASP A 53 13.00 11.14 3.59
CA ASP A 53 12.70 11.87 2.36
C ASP A 53 11.41 12.69 2.47
N ASN A 54 11.38 13.83 1.80
CA ASN A 54 10.20 14.68 1.69
C ASN A 54 9.29 14.19 0.56
N PHE A 55 8.34 13.32 0.91
CA PHE A 55 7.33 12.82 -0.01
C PHE A 55 5.99 12.57 0.68
N PHE A 56 4.94 12.43 -0.13
CA PHE A 56 3.62 12.02 0.33
C PHE A 56 3.41 10.53 0.07
N MET A 57 2.88 9.83 1.07
CA MET A 57 2.59 8.41 1.01
C MET A 57 1.09 8.17 1.15
N GLY A 58 0.52 7.40 0.21
CA GLY A 58 -0.81 6.83 0.37
C GLY A 58 -0.72 5.51 1.13
N SER A 59 -1.30 5.42 2.32
CA SER A 59 -1.37 4.17 3.09
C SER A 59 -2.73 3.49 2.94
N VAL A 60 -2.72 2.15 3.02
CA VAL A 60 -3.94 1.34 3.05
C VAL A 60 -3.72 0.09 3.89
N HIS A 61 -4.73 -0.35 4.63
CA HIS A 61 -4.63 -1.59 5.41
C HIS A 61 -4.79 -2.82 4.49
N PHE A 62 -4.02 -3.89 4.73
CA PHE A 62 -4.03 -5.07 3.84
C PHE A 62 -5.41 -5.73 3.72
N LYS A 63 -6.23 -5.69 4.77
CA LYS A 63 -7.61 -6.21 4.74
C LYS A 63 -8.49 -5.42 3.77
N ASP A 64 -8.28 -4.12 3.66
CA ASP A 64 -9.07 -3.28 2.75
C ASP A 64 -8.70 -3.57 1.30
N VAL A 65 -7.41 -3.82 1.02
CA VAL A 65 -6.96 -4.27 -0.30
C VAL A 65 -7.55 -5.64 -0.65
N ALA A 66 -7.52 -6.59 0.29
CA ALA A 66 -8.10 -7.92 0.08
C ALA A 66 -9.61 -7.83 -0.17
N LEU A 67 -10.33 -7.04 0.64
CA LEU A 67 -11.76 -6.81 0.48
C LEU A 67 -12.07 -6.10 -0.85
N ALA A 68 -11.28 -5.11 -1.25
CA ALA A 68 -11.44 -4.43 -2.53
C ALA A 68 -11.39 -5.41 -3.70
N HIS A 69 -10.44 -6.37 -3.70
CA HIS A 69 -10.36 -7.40 -4.73
C HIS A 69 -11.61 -8.29 -4.76
N ILE A 70 -12.13 -8.70 -3.60
CA ILE A 70 -13.37 -9.49 -3.50
C ILE A 70 -14.54 -8.68 -4.08
N LEU A 71 -14.70 -7.43 -3.64
CA LEU A 71 -15.81 -6.57 -4.05
C LEU A 71 -15.82 -6.29 -5.57
N VAL A 72 -14.67 -6.01 -6.18
CA VAL A 72 -14.61 -5.76 -7.62
C VAL A 72 -14.80 -7.03 -8.45
N TYR A 73 -14.49 -8.21 -7.89
CA TYR A 73 -14.71 -9.48 -8.56
C TYR A 73 -16.20 -9.91 -8.50
N GLU A 74 -16.83 -9.75 -7.34
CA GLU A 74 -18.22 -10.15 -7.11
C GLU A 74 -19.22 -9.20 -7.76
N ASN A 75 -18.91 -7.90 -7.80
CA ASN A 75 -19.77 -6.90 -8.44
C ASN A 75 -19.62 -6.92 -9.97
N LYS A 76 -20.61 -7.48 -10.68
CA LYS A 76 -20.66 -7.55 -12.15
C LYS A 76 -20.70 -6.20 -12.88
N SER A 77 -20.91 -5.09 -12.16
CA SER A 77 -20.85 -3.74 -12.72
C SER A 77 -19.49 -3.05 -12.52
N ALA A 78 -18.57 -3.65 -11.75
CA ALA A 78 -17.25 -3.09 -11.54
C ALA A 78 -16.45 -3.12 -12.84
N THR A 79 -15.86 -1.99 -13.21
CA THR A 79 -15.07 -1.86 -14.45
C THR A 79 -13.87 -0.94 -14.22
N GLY A 80 -12.85 -1.08 -15.06
CA GLY A 80 -11.72 -0.14 -15.07
C GLY A 80 -10.78 -0.29 -13.87
N ARG A 81 -10.32 0.85 -13.35
CA ARG A 81 -9.24 0.95 -12.36
C ARG A 81 -9.75 1.55 -11.05
N HIS A 82 -9.40 0.95 -9.93
CA HIS A 82 -9.83 1.37 -8.59
C HIS A 82 -8.60 1.71 -7.75
N LEU A 83 -8.43 2.99 -7.41
CA LEU A 83 -7.41 3.42 -6.47
C LEU A 83 -7.80 2.98 -5.06
N CYS A 84 -6.92 2.24 -4.38
CA CYS A 84 -7.15 1.70 -3.05
C CYS A 84 -6.15 2.31 -2.06
N VAL A 85 -6.49 3.51 -1.58
CA VAL A 85 -5.73 4.30 -0.61
C VAL A 85 -6.73 4.86 0.40
N GLU A 86 -6.42 4.76 1.69
CA GLU A 86 -7.27 5.31 2.74
C GLU A 86 -6.96 6.79 2.96
N ALA A 87 -5.69 7.10 3.27
CA ALA A 87 -5.21 8.47 3.44
C ALA A 87 -3.87 8.68 2.75
N ILE A 88 -3.68 9.90 2.25
CA ILE A 88 -2.39 10.41 1.80
C ILE A 88 -1.89 11.36 2.90
N SER A 89 -0.71 11.06 3.44
CA SER A 89 -0.06 11.90 4.44
C SER A 89 1.35 12.23 4.02
N HIS A 90 1.88 13.35 4.52
CA HIS A 90 3.30 13.63 4.38
C HIS A 90 4.08 12.58 5.19
N TYR A 91 5.19 12.07 4.65
CA TYR A 91 5.94 11.01 5.32
C TYR A 91 6.41 11.42 6.72
N GLY A 92 6.71 12.70 6.94
CA GLY A 92 7.00 13.24 8.28
C GLY A 92 5.84 13.11 9.28
N ASP A 93 4.58 13.25 8.84
CA ASP A 93 3.42 13.06 9.73
C ASP A 93 3.27 11.59 10.13
N PHE A 94 3.55 10.68 9.17
CA PHE A 94 3.61 9.25 9.44
C PHE A 94 4.72 8.92 10.44
N VAL A 95 5.92 9.46 10.25
CA VAL A 95 7.06 9.28 11.16
C VAL A 95 6.74 9.80 12.56
N ALA A 96 6.18 11.00 12.68
CA ALA A 96 5.75 11.59 13.94
C ALA A 96 4.72 10.69 14.64
N LYS A 97 3.77 10.12 13.89
CA LYS A 97 2.77 9.21 14.45
C LYS A 97 3.39 7.89 14.94
N VAL A 98 4.37 7.35 14.23
CA VAL A 98 5.11 6.16 14.66
C VAL A 98 5.89 6.45 15.95
N ALA A 99 6.56 7.60 16.04
CA ALA A 99 7.29 8.02 17.25
C ALA A 99 6.36 8.25 18.46
N GLU A 100 5.14 8.76 18.23
CA GLU A 100 4.11 8.91 19.27
C GLU A 100 3.64 7.55 19.81
N LEU A 101 3.41 6.58 18.92
CA LEU A 101 2.88 5.25 19.27
C LEU A 101 3.94 4.33 19.90
N TYR A 102 5.22 4.52 19.55
CA TYR A 102 6.33 3.65 19.93
C TYR A 102 7.51 4.45 20.50
N PRO A 103 7.32 5.15 21.63
CA PRO A 103 8.32 6.06 22.21
C PRO A 103 9.61 5.36 22.68
N GLU A 104 9.61 4.03 22.81
CA GLU A 104 10.75 3.22 23.18
C GLU A 104 11.75 2.99 22.03
N TYR A 105 11.35 3.28 20.78
CA TYR A 105 12.19 3.12 19.59
C TYR A 105 12.86 4.43 19.18
N SER A 106 14.05 4.33 18.57
CA SER A 106 14.84 5.48 18.09
C SER A 106 14.37 5.96 16.71
N VAL A 107 13.09 6.32 16.61
CA VAL A 107 12.51 6.88 15.39
C VAL A 107 13.04 8.32 15.18
N PRO A 108 13.48 8.68 13.95
CA PRO A 108 13.86 10.05 13.62
C PRO A 108 12.75 11.06 13.90
N LYS A 109 13.12 12.28 14.32
CA LYS A 109 12.18 13.36 14.64
C LYS A 109 12.28 14.48 13.61
#